data_AF-A0A2G3ABU8-F1
#
_entry.id   AF-A0A2G3ABU8-F1
#
_cell.length_a   1.000
_cell.length_b   1.000
_cell.length_c   1.000
_cell.angle_alpha   90.00
_cell.angle_beta   90.00
_cell.angle_gamma   90.00
#
_symmetry.space_group_name_H-M   'P 1'
#
loop_
_entity.id
_entity.type
_entity.pdbx_description
1 polymer ?
#
loop_
_entity_poly.entity_id
_entity_poly.type
_entity_poly.pdbx_seq_one_letter_code
_entity_poly.pdbx_strand_id
1 'polypeptide(L)' 'MDEGASTPFLWAFEEREKLLEFYERVSGARMHASFIRPGGVAQDLPFGLCIDIDSFT' A
#
# COMPACT_ATOMS: atom_id res chain seq x y z
N MET A 1 18.49 -5.09 4.28
CA MET A 1 19.59 -5.50 3.38
C MET A 1 20.84 -5.24 4.19
N ASP A 2 21.17 -6.17 5.07
CA ASP A 2 22.22 -5.97 6.07
C ASP A 2 23.20 -7.16 6.08
N GLU A 3 22.75 -8.31 5.58
CA GLU A 3 23.52 -9.56 5.50
C GLU A 3 23.79 -10.02 4.05
N GLY A 4 23.63 -9.14 3.06
CA GLY A 4 24.05 -9.38 1.66
C GLY A 4 23.04 -10.08 0.74
N ALA A 5 21.88 -10.52 1.22
CA ALA A 5 20.81 -11.05 0.36
C ALA A 5 20.02 -9.93 -0.35
N SER A 6 20.41 -9.60 -1.58
CA SER A 6 19.80 -8.53 -2.39
C SER A 6 18.63 -9.02 -3.27
N THR A 7 18.62 -10.28 -3.69
CA THR A 7 17.57 -10.84 -4.56
C THR A 7 16.17 -10.93 -3.92
N PRO A 8 15.99 -11.45 -2.69
CA PRO A 8 14.65 -11.45 -2.06
C PRO A 8 14.17 -10.03 -1.72
N PHE A 9 15.11 -9.10 -1.51
CA PHE A 9 14.80 -7.69 -1.26
C PHE A 9 14.20 -7.01 -2.50
N LEU A 10 14.70 -7.34 -3.69
CA LEU A 10 14.13 -6.84 -4.95
C LEU A 10 12.73 -7.41 -5.23
N TRP A 11 12.50 -8.69 -4.99
CA TRP A 11 11.15 -9.28 -5.10
C TRP A 11 10.16 -8.65 -4.12
N ALA A 12 10.58 -8.43 -2.88
CA ALA A 12 9.74 -7.76 -1.89
C ALA A 12 9.41 -6.31 -2.26
N PHE A 13 10.28 -5.61 -2.99
CA PHE A 13 9.99 -4.26 -3.48
C PHE A 13 8.92 -4.23 -4.55
N GLU A 14 8.85 -5.23 -5.42
CA GLU A 14 7.79 -5.35 -6.41
C GLU A 14 6.42 -5.50 -5.72
N GLU A 15 6.33 -6.39 -4.72
CA GLU A 15 5.10 -6.56 -3.94
C GLU A 15 4.78 -5.32 -3.11
N ARG A 16 5.79 -4.64 -2.57
CA ARG A 16 5.60 -3.37 -1.87
C ARG A 16 5.05 -2.29 -2.79
N GLU A 17 5.43 -2.26 -4.06
CA GLU A 17 4.95 -1.25 -5.01
C GLU A 17 3.44 -1.42 -5.28
N LYS A 18 2.96 -2.67 -5.39
CA LYS A 18 1.52 -2.97 -5.50
C LYS A 18 0.75 -2.48 -4.27
N LEU A 19 1.31 -2.66 -3.08
CA LEU A 19 0.73 -2.12 -1.85
C LEU A 19 0.71 -0.58 -1.84
N LEU A 20 1.77 0.07 -2.32
CA LEU A 20 1.82 1.54 -2.41
C LEU A 20 0.79 2.10 -3.40
N GLU A 21 0.44 1.36 -4.45
CA GLU A 21 -0.65 1.73 -5.36
C GLU A 21 -2.01 1.78 -4.63
N PHE A 22 -2.29 0.81 -3.75
CA PHE A 22 -3.50 0.84 -2.93
C PHE A 22 -3.52 2.07 -2.00
N TYR A 23 -2.38 2.42 -1.40
CA TYR A 23 -2.26 3.63 -0.58
C TYR A 23 -2.47 4.91 -1.39
N GLU A 24 -1.97 4.96 -2.62
CA GLU A 24 -2.17 6.07 -3.55
C GLU A 24 -3.63 6.24 -3.93
N ARG A 25 -4.34 5.14 -4.22
CA ARG A 25 -5.78 5.17 -4.52
C ARG A 25 -6.62 5.67 -3.32
N VAL A 26 -6.22 5.32 -2.10
CA VAL A 26 -6.98 5.66 -0.87
C VAL A 26 -6.67 7.05 -0.35
N SER A 27 -5.44 7.55 -0.51
CA SER A 27 -5.00 8.79 0.14
C SER A 27 -4.44 9.84 -0.80
N GLY A 28 -4.21 9.49 -2.07
CA GLY A 28 -3.51 10.34 -3.05
C GLY A 28 -2.00 10.42 -2.82
N ALA A 29 -1.47 9.78 -1.76
CA ALA A 29 -0.06 9.78 -1.43
C ALA A 29 0.45 8.35 -1.20
N ARG A 30 1.64 8.05 -1.73
CA ARG A 30 2.19 6.68 -1.71
C ARG A 30 2.66 6.28 -0.32
N MET A 31 3.41 7.15 0.37
CA MET A 31 4.03 6.82 1.67
C MET A 31 3.44 7.62 2.86
N HIS A 32 3.17 8.90 2.68
CA HIS A 32 2.67 9.78 3.74
C HIS A 32 1.17 10.05 3.56
N ALA A 33 0.36 9.01 3.75
CA ALA A 33 -1.06 9.01 3.44
C ALA A 33 -1.92 9.98 4.29
N SER A 34 -1.53 10.28 5.54
CA SER A 34 -2.37 11.06 6.48
C SER A 34 -3.85 10.60 6.48
N PHE A 35 -4.07 9.30 6.30
CA PHE A 35 -5.39 8.70 6.10
C PHE A 35 -6.10 8.48 7.44
N ILE A 36 -5.36 8.03 8.46
CA ILE A 36 -5.85 7.85 9.82
C ILE A 36 -5.70 9.17 10.55
N ARG A 37 -6.82 9.71 11.05
CA ARG A 37 -6.86 10.99 11.77
C ARG A 37 -7.63 10.83 13.09
N PRO A 38 -7.36 11.65 14.12
CA PRO A 38 -8.18 11.63 15.33
C PRO A 38 -9.66 11.85 14.97
N GLY A 39 -10.51 10.88 15.29
CA GLY A 39 -11.93 10.88 14.92
C GLY A 39 -12.31 9.96 13.75
N GLY A 40 -11.35 9.29 13.09
CA GLY A 40 -11.64 8.24 12.11
C GLY A 40 -10.70 8.24 10.92
N VAL A 41 -11.28 8.18 9.72
CA VAL A 41 -10.56 8.16 8.43
C VAL A 41 -10.76 9.48 7.68
N ALA A 42 -9.79 9.83 6.84
CA ALA A 42 -9.84 11.06 6.05
C ALA A 42 -10.89 11.01 4.93
N GLN A 43 -11.10 9.83 4.33
CA GLN A 43 -12.07 9.60 3.26
C GLN A 43 -12.50 8.13 3.22
N ASP A 44 -13.62 7.86 2.57
CA ASP A 44 -14.08 6.49 2.32
C ASP A 44 -13.22 5.80 1.25
N LEU A 45 -13.29 4.46 1.22
CA LEU A 45 -12.56 3.64 0.26
C LEU A 45 -13.12 3.84 -1.16
N PRO A 46 -12.25 3.92 -2.19
CA PRO A 46 -12.71 3.97 -3.57
C PRO A 46 -13.39 2.65 -3.98
N PHE A 47 -14.37 2.76 -4.88
CA PHE A 47 -15.14 1.60 -5.34
C PHE A 47 -14.24 0.55 -5.99
N GLY A 48 -14.45 -0.72 -5.63
CA GLY A 48 -13.69 -1.86 -6.17
C GLY A 48 -12.38 -2.18 -5.46
N LEU A 49 -11.87 -1.30 -4.59
CA LEU A 49 -10.58 -1.52 -3.92
C LEU A 49 -10.56 -2.79 -3.05
N CYS A 50 -11.66 -3.10 -2.36
CA CYS A 50 -11.75 -4.31 -1.54
C CYS A 50 -11.63 -5.59 -2.37
N ILE A 51 -12.11 -5.57 -3.62
CA ILE A 51 -12.04 -6.71 -4.54
C ILE A 51 -10.60 -6.88 -5.04
N ASP A 52 -9.95 -5.76 -5.36
CA ASP A 52 -8.54 -5.76 -5.78
C ASP A 52 -7.61 -6.29 -4.67
N ILE A 53 -7.87 -5.91 -3.41
CA ILE A 53 -7.13 -6.42 -2.24
C ILE A 53 -7.38 -7.91 -2.01
N ASP A 54 -8.62 -8.37 -2.16
CA ASP A 54 -8.96 -9.79 -2.04
C ASP A 54 -8.26 -10.64 -3.10
N SER A 55 -8.19 -10.15 -4.34
CA SER A 55 -7.49 -10.82 -5.45
C SER A 55 -5.96 -10.87 -5.31
N PHE A 56 -5.39 -10.06 -4.41
CA PHE A 56 -3.96 -10.01 -4.14
C PHE A 56 -3.49 -11.09 -3.14
N THR A 57 -4.42 -11.72 -2.41
CA THR A 57 -4.14 -12.77 -1.42
C THR A 57 -4.09 -14.16 -2.05
#